data_AF-D7KE39-F1
#
_entry.id   AF-D7KE39-F1
#
_cell.length_a   1.000
_cell.length_b   1.000
_cell.length_c   1.000
_cell.angle_alpha   90.00
_cell.angle_beta   90.00
_cell.angle_gamma   90.00
#
_symmetry.space_group_name_H-M   'P 1'
#
loop_
_entity.id
_entity.type
_entity.pdbx_description
1 polymer ?
#
loop_
_entity_poly.entity_id
_entity_poly.type
_entity_poly.pdbx_seq_one_letter_code
_entity_poly.pdbx_strand_id
1 'polypeptide(L)'
;MQKVSVDFSKSHDRIPHPDPSLRRIHCAGTNLSSLWESFLITSQDDSVRCRHTSSPLGNGAIIETSDQKLIVLRRSNNVGEFPGHYVFPGGHPEPMAIGIDSHQLEKDGEVLNKKVTQEMFDSITREVVEETGIPASSLEGVENARPAMFFFIRCSHHSDDIQKLYSSAEDGFESTQLHTVSMDELKTMTSRMPGCHHGGFGLYELMLQGLKNSNETHLTST
;
A
#
# COMPACT_ATOMS: atom_id res chain seq x y z
N MET A 1 -2.44 -22.02 4.37
CA MET A 1 -2.52 -20.59 4.01
C MET A 1 -3.98 -20.16 4.10
N GLN A 2 -4.34 -19.43 5.15
CA GLN A 2 -5.72 -18.98 5.35
C GLN A 2 -5.94 -17.75 4.46
N LYS A 3 -6.89 -17.82 3.52
CA LYS A 3 -7.22 -16.69 2.65
C LYS A 3 -7.97 -15.66 3.48
N VAL A 4 -7.28 -14.59 3.87
CA VAL A 4 -7.86 -13.45 4.55
C VAL A 4 -8.33 -12.46 3.49
N SER A 5 -9.60 -12.08 3.54
CA SER A 5 -10.17 -11.03 2.68
C SER A 5 -10.69 -9.90 3.56
N VAL A 6 -10.19 -8.69 3.34
CA VAL A 6 -10.75 -7.47 3.92
C VAL A 6 -11.80 -6.93 2.94
N ASP A 7 -12.98 -6.62 3.44
CA ASP A 7 -14.08 -6.05 2.65
C ASP A 7 -13.88 -4.54 2.45
N PHE A 8 -13.40 -4.15 1.26
CA PHE A 8 -13.23 -2.76 0.84
C PHE A 8 -14.52 -2.14 0.26
N SER A 9 -15.69 -2.80 0.36
CA SER A 9 -16.95 -2.30 -0.20
C SER A 9 -17.49 -1.06 0.51
N LYS A 10 -17.10 -0.83 1.77
CA LYS A 10 -17.36 0.44 2.46
C LYS A 10 -16.42 1.49 1.86
N SER A 11 -17.00 2.57 1.36
CA SER A 11 -16.43 3.69 0.60
C SER A 11 -15.36 4.53 1.35
N HIS A 12 -14.40 3.89 2.00
CA HIS A 12 -13.35 4.55 2.77
C HIS A 12 -12.33 5.28 1.87
N ASP A 13 -12.19 4.88 0.61
CA ASP A 13 -11.25 5.44 -0.37
C ASP A 13 -11.84 6.51 -1.31
N ARG A 14 -12.99 7.13 -0.98
CA ARG A 14 -13.71 7.96 -1.97
C ARG A 14 -14.09 9.35 -1.45
N ILE A 15 -13.16 9.99 -0.75
CA ILE A 15 -13.33 11.34 -0.20
C ILE A 15 -12.92 12.38 -1.26
N PRO A 16 -13.84 13.26 -1.70
CA PRO A 16 -13.51 14.30 -2.67
C PRO A 16 -12.45 15.27 -2.13
N HIS A 17 -11.56 15.75 -3.01
CA HIS A 17 -10.54 16.74 -2.63
C HIS A 17 -11.17 17.99 -1.95
N PRO A 18 -10.58 18.50 -0.85
CA PRO A 18 -11.13 19.63 -0.10
C PRO A 18 -11.14 20.94 -0.89
N ASP A 19 -10.19 21.14 -1.82
CA ASP A 19 -10.19 22.27 -2.76
C ASP A 19 -11.11 21.99 -3.97
N PRO A 20 -12.19 22.76 -4.18
CA PRO A 20 -13.10 22.62 -5.31
C PRO A 20 -12.47 22.97 -6.69
N SER A 21 -11.36 23.70 -6.71
CA SER A 21 -10.66 24.06 -7.94
C SER A 21 -9.86 22.89 -8.52
N LEU A 22 -9.28 22.05 -7.65
CA LEU A 22 -8.61 20.79 -8.04
C LEU A 22 -9.60 19.70 -8.46
N ARG A 23 -10.90 19.86 -8.18
CA ARG A 23 -11.97 19.04 -8.77
C ARG A 23 -12.21 19.31 -10.26
N ARG A 24 -11.62 20.38 -10.82
CA ARG A 24 -11.73 20.74 -12.25
C ARG A 24 -10.57 20.25 -13.12
N ILE A 25 -9.66 19.44 -12.58
CA ILE A 25 -8.64 18.76 -13.38
C ILE A 25 -9.22 17.43 -13.87
N HIS A 26 -9.44 17.36 -15.19
CA HIS A 26 -9.88 16.16 -15.89
C HIS A 26 -8.76 15.11 -15.83
N CYS A 27 -9.11 13.91 -15.36
CA CYS A 27 -8.28 12.71 -15.19
C CYS A 27 -7.54 12.53 -13.85
N ALA A 28 -8.26 12.72 -12.74
CA ALA A 28 -8.15 11.73 -11.66
C ALA A 28 -8.82 10.44 -12.17
N GLY A 29 -8.24 9.25 -11.97
CA GLY A 29 -8.72 8.00 -12.59
C GLY A 29 -10.24 7.79 -12.42
N THR A 30 -10.86 6.93 -13.24
CA THR A 30 -12.33 6.69 -13.22
C THR A 30 -12.89 6.45 -11.81
N ASN A 31 -12.06 5.96 -10.91
CA ASN A 31 -12.36 5.64 -9.51
C ASN A 31 -12.54 6.87 -8.60
N LEU A 32 -12.01 8.03 -9.01
CA LEU A 32 -12.06 9.30 -8.28
C LEU A 32 -13.09 10.28 -8.86
N SER A 33 -13.75 9.90 -9.95
CA SER A 33 -14.88 10.66 -10.50
C SER A 33 -16.03 10.70 -9.51
N SER A 34 -16.71 11.84 -9.36
CA SER A 34 -17.96 11.90 -8.58
C SER A 34 -19.09 11.06 -9.17
N LEU A 35 -18.94 10.63 -10.42
CA LEU A 35 -19.88 9.75 -11.14
C LEU A 35 -19.39 8.31 -11.19
N TRP A 36 -18.41 7.92 -10.38
CA TRP A 36 -17.76 6.61 -10.48
C TRP A 36 -18.75 5.44 -10.45
N GLU A 37 -19.84 5.56 -9.69
CA GLU A 37 -20.88 4.52 -9.59
C GLU A 37 -21.55 4.24 -10.94
N SER A 38 -21.64 5.24 -11.80
CA SER A 38 -22.19 5.09 -13.16
C SER A 38 -21.31 4.24 -14.08
N PHE A 39 -20.05 4.02 -13.72
CA PHE A 39 -19.15 3.11 -14.42
C PHE A 39 -19.27 1.66 -13.92
N LEU A 40 -20.02 1.40 -12.84
CA LEU A 40 -20.26 0.04 -12.36
C LEU A 40 -21.47 -0.61 -13.05
N ILE A 41 -21.34 -1.89 -13.38
CA ILE A 41 -22.42 -2.72 -13.91
C ILE A 41 -22.94 -3.64 -12.80
N THR A 42 -24.26 -3.82 -12.70
CA THR A 42 -24.85 -4.80 -11.79
C THR A 42 -24.45 -6.22 -12.19
N SER A 43 -23.47 -6.78 -11.48
CA SER A 43 -22.98 -8.14 -11.62
C SER A 43 -22.38 -8.62 -10.30
N GLN A 44 -22.42 -9.93 -10.05
CA GLN A 44 -21.69 -10.57 -8.96
C GLN A 44 -20.23 -10.89 -9.35
N ASP A 45 -19.92 -10.88 -10.64
CA ASP A 45 -18.56 -11.01 -11.16
C ASP A 45 -17.89 -9.63 -11.19
N ASP A 46 -16.84 -9.47 -10.38
CA ASP A 46 -16.07 -8.22 -10.26
C ASP A 46 -15.47 -7.76 -11.59
N SER A 47 -15.04 -8.67 -12.45
CA SER A 47 -14.47 -8.32 -13.76
C SER A 47 -15.51 -7.67 -14.66
N VAL A 48 -16.75 -8.15 -14.62
CA VAL A 48 -17.88 -7.60 -15.37
C VAL A 48 -18.38 -6.31 -14.71
N ARG A 49 -18.48 -6.30 -13.39
CA ARG A 49 -18.94 -5.15 -12.59
C ARG A 49 -18.05 -3.93 -12.80
N CYS A 50 -16.74 -4.13 -12.85
CA CYS A 50 -15.73 -3.08 -12.91
C CYS A 50 -15.15 -2.88 -14.33
N ARG A 51 -15.81 -3.38 -15.38
CA ARG A 51 -15.28 -3.36 -16.76
C ARG A 51 -15.07 -1.96 -17.37
N HIS A 52 -15.66 -0.93 -16.77
CA HIS A 52 -15.51 0.48 -17.19
C HIS A 52 -14.66 1.30 -16.21
N THR A 53 -14.01 0.64 -15.25
CA THR A 53 -13.09 1.28 -14.32
C THR A 53 -11.66 0.82 -14.61
N SER A 54 -10.68 1.72 -14.49
CA SER A 54 -9.27 1.36 -14.69
C SER A 54 -8.75 0.36 -13.67
N SER A 55 -9.22 0.44 -12.41
CA SER A 55 -8.86 -0.45 -11.30
C SER A 55 -7.36 -0.78 -11.21
N PRO A 56 -6.48 0.25 -11.15
CA PRO A 56 -5.04 0.03 -11.04
C PRO A 56 -4.72 -0.70 -9.74
N LEU A 57 -3.70 -1.55 -9.78
CA LEU A 57 -3.24 -2.30 -8.61
C LEU A 57 -2.11 -1.51 -7.94
N GLY A 58 -2.37 -0.97 -6.75
CA GLY A 58 -1.35 -0.35 -5.90
C GLY A 58 -0.66 -1.35 -4.97
N ASN A 59 0.44 -0.91 -4.36
CA ASN A 59 1.16 -1.59 -3.29
C ASN A 59 1.32 -0.67 -2.06
N GLY A 60 1.73 -1.25 -0.93
CA GLY A 60 1.99 -0.55 0.32
C GLY A 60 2.88 -1.38 1.25
N ALA A 61 3.64 -0.74 2.12
CA ALA A 61 4.63 -1.38 2.98
C ALA A 61 4.37 -1.07 4.46
N ILE A 62 4.18 -2.11 5.25
CA ILE A 62 4.12 -2.04 6.70
C ILE A 62 5.53 -2.36 7.19
N ILE A 63 6.28 -1.31 7.47
CA ILE A 63 7.69 -1.41 7.84
C ILE A 63 7.81 -1.41 9.36
N GLU A 64 8.41 -2.46 9.92
CA GLU A 64 8.72 -2.59 11.34
C GLU A 64 10.22 -2.36 11.56
N THR A 65 10.58 -1.37 12.38
CA THR A 65 11.97 -1.07 12.78
C THR A 65 12.51 -2.11 13.74
N SER A 66 13.83 -2.10 13.98
CA SER A 66 14.48 -3.06 14.89
C SER A 66 13.95 -3.01 16.33
N ASP A 67 13.39 -1.88 16.74
CA ASP A 67 12.74 -1.63 18.03
C ASP A 67 11.20 -1.77 18.00
N GLN A 68 10.66 -2.45 16.97
CA GLN A 68 9.24 -2.79 16.84
C GLN A 68 8.31 -1.56 16.71
N LYS A 69 8.81 -0.47 16.10
CA LYS A 69 7.98 0.68 15.70
C LYS A 69 7.61 0.56 14.24
N LEU A 70 6.46 1.10 13.88
CA LEU A 70 5.90 1.09 12.54
C LEU A 70 6.09 2.45 11.88
N ILE A 71 6.46 2.44 10.61
CA ILE A 71 6.67 3.66 9.82
C ILE A 71 5.37 4.08 9.15
N VAL A 72 5.01 5.35 9.31
CA VAL A 72 3.81 5.97 8.74
C VAL A 72 4.16 7.35 8.19
N LEU A 73 3.69 7.65 6.98
CA LEU A 73 3.86 8.95 6.35
C LEU A 73 2.61 9.80 6.51
N ARG A 74 2.79 11.11 6.63
CA ARG A 74 1.71 12.09 6.48
C ARG A 74 1.78 12.72 5.10
N ARG A 75 0.77 12.46 4.27
CA ARG A 75 0.67 13.02 2.91
C ARG A 75 0.71 14.53 2.94
N SER A 76 1.35 15.12 1.94
CA SER A 76 1.39 16.56 1.72
C SER A 76 -0.02 17.13 1.54
N ASN A 77 -0.19 18.43 1.75
CA ASN A 77 -1.46 19.10 1.44
C ASN A 77 -1.60 19.45 -0.04
N ASN A 78 -0.53 19.24 -0.83
CA ASN A 78 -0.45 19.62 -2.24
C ASN A 78 -0.66 18.44 -3.20
N VAL A 79 -0.99 17.24 -2.69
CA VAL A 79 -1.27 16.04 -3.50
C VAL A 79 -2.75 15.97 -3.86
N GLY A 80 -3.06 15.35 -5.01
CA GLY A 80 -4.43 15.24 -5.51
C GLY A 80 -5.33 14.29 -4.71
N GLU A 81 -4.75 13.32 -4.02
CA GLU A 81 -5.49 12.29 -3.27
C GLU A 81 -5.15 12.34 -1.77
N PHE A 82 -6.19 12.38 -0.93
CA PHE A 82 -6.10 12.33 0.54
C PHE A 82 -5.05 13.27 1.17
N PRO A 83 -5.09 14.58 0.89
CA PRO A 83 -4.14 15.52 1.47
C PRO A 83 -4.16 15.47 3.00
N GLY A 84 -2.98 15.47 3.62
CA GLY A 84 -2.81 15.46 5.08
C GLY A 84 -3.26 14.18 5.79
N HIS A 85 -3.60 13.11 5.07
CA HIS A 85 -3.93 11.80 5.64
C HIS A 85 -2.67 11.00 5.95
N TYR A 86 -2.83 9.98 6.80
CA TYR A 86 -1.75 9.06 7.13
C TYR A 86 -1.77 7.86 6.19
N VAL A 87 -0.59 7.45 5.74
CA VAL A 87 -0.42 6.31 4.83
C VAL A 87 0.80 5.50 5.22
N PHE A 88 0.78 4.24 4.83
CA PHE A 88 1.98 3.44 4.74
C PHE A 88 2.75 3.81 3.47
N PRO A 89 4.09 3.71 3.44
CA PRO A 89 4.85 3.91 2.21
C PRO A 89 4.37 3.00 1.08
N GLY A 90 4.38 3.46 -0.17
CA GLY A 90 3.98 2.66 -1.33
C GLY A 90 3.40 3.48 -2.49
N GLY A 91 3.14 2.80 -3.61
CA GLY A 91 2.67 3.43 -4.83
C GLY A 91 2.09 2.44 -5.85
N HIS A 92 2.37 2.66 -7.13
CA HIS A 92 1.75 1.91 -8.23
C HIS A 92 2.82 1.36 -9.18
N PRO A 93 3.02 0.02 -9.22
CA PRO A 93 4.02 -0.59 -10.10
C PRO A 93 3.73 -0.33 -11.58
N GLU A 94 4.74 0.15 -12.32
CA GLU A 94 4.61 0.48 -13.73
C GLU A 94 4.99 -0.71 -14.63
N PRO A 95 4.11 -1.18 -15.54
CA PRO A 95 4.38 -2.35 -16.39
C PRO A 95 5.66 -2.24 -17.25
N MET A 96 6.05 -1.00 -17.59
CA MET A 96 7.27 -0.73 -18.34
C MET A 96 8.55 -1.19 -17.61
N ALA A 97 8.55 -1.26 -16.28
CA ALA A 97 9.69 -1.72 -15.49
C ALA A 97 10.15 -3.15 -15.86
N ILE A 98 9.21 -3.97 -16.38
CA ILE A 98 9.48 -5.34 -16.86
C ILE A 98 9.35 -5.50 -18.37
N GLY A 99 9.36 -4.39 -19.12
CA GLY A 99 9.31 -4.37 -20.57
C GLY A 99 7.93 -4.69 -21.15
N ILE A 100 6.85 -4.43 -20.42
CA ILE A 100 5.49 -4.43 -20.96
C ILE A 100 5.16 -2.99 -21.40
N ASP A 101 5.25 -2.75 -22.70
CA ASP A 101 5.08 -1.43 -23.32
C ASP A 101 3.69 -1.22 -23.97
N SER A 102 2.93 -2.31 -24.12
CA SER A 102 1.67 -2.34 -24.84
C SER A 102 0.90 -3.62 -24.51
N HIS A 103 -0.34 -3.71 -25.00
CA HIS A 103 -1.15 -4.93 -24.93
C HIS A 103 -0.57 -6.01 -25.88
N GLN A 104 0.52 -6.65 -25.45
CA GLN A 104 1.12 -7.78 -26.19
C GLN A 104 0.23 -9.02 -25.97
N LEU A 105 -0.31 -9.58 -27.06
CA LEU A 105 -1.27 -10.68 -26.99
C LEU A 105 -0.63 -12.06 -26.77
N GLU A 106 0.67 -12.24 -26.98
CA GLU A 106 1.28 -13.58 -26.92
C GLU A 106 2.73 -13.55 -26.41
N LYS A 107 2.91 -13.94 -25.14
CA LYS A 107 4.16 -14.49 -24.59
C LYS A 107 3.81 -15.61 -23.62
N ASP A 108 4.73 -16.55 -23.45
CA ASP A 108 4.66 -17.64 -22.47
C ASP A 108 4.21 -17.09 -21.10
N GLY A 109 2.95 -17.36 -20.75
CA GLY A 109 2.27 -16.74 -19.62
C GLY A 109 2.95 -17.04 -18.29
N GLU A 110 3.66 -18.17 -18.18
CA GLU A 110 4.38 -18.52 -16.96
C GLU A 110 5.61 -17.63 -16.74
N VAL A 111 6.39 -17.39 -17.79
CA VAL A 111 7.57 -16.51 -17.73
C VAL A 111 7.14 -15.07 -17.43
N LEU A 112 6.05 -14.61 -18.06
CA LEU A 112 5.50 -13.29 -17.80
C LEU A 112 4.99 -13.17 -16.37
N ASN A 113 4.24 -14.15 -15.88
CA ASN A 113 3.74 -14.16 -14.50
C ASN A 113 4.88 -14.12 -13.47
N LYS A 114 6.01 -14.80 -13.73
CA LYS A 114 7.20 -14.72 -12.88
C LYS A 114 7.78 -13.31 -12.86
N LYS A 115 7.92 -12.67 -14.02
CA LYS A 115 8.40 -11.27 -14.12
C LYS A 115 7.48 -10.27 -13.42
N VAL A 116 6.17 -10.38 -13.66
CA VAL A 116 5.16 -9.55 -12.98
C VAL A 116 5.25 -9.76 -11.47
N THR A 117 5.31 -11.01 -11.02
CA THR A 117 5.42 -11.32 -9.58
C THR A 117 6.67 -10.71 -8.98
N GLN A 118 7.83 -10.86 -9.63
CA GLN A 118 9.09 -10.27 -9.16
C GLN A 118 9.00 -8.75 -9.08
N GLU A 119 8.44 -8.10 -10.10
CA GLU A 119 8.25 -6.65 -10.10
C GLU A 119 7.33 -6.15 -8.99
N MET A 120 6.33 -6.95 -8.59
CA MET A 120 5.51 -6.59 -7.42
C MET A 120 6.31 -6.53 -6.13
N PHE A 121 7.34 -7.36 -5.97
CA PHE A 121 8.26 -7.31 -4.82
C PHE A 121 9.30 -6.20 -4.98
N ASP A 122 9.87 -6.06 -6.17
CA ASP A 122 10.93 -5.07 -6.42
C ASP A 122 10.38 -3.64 -6.33
N SER A 123 9.17 -3.40 -6.84
CA SER A 123 8.51 -2.10 -6.78
C SER A 123 8.28 -1.64 -5.36
N ILE A 124 7.76 -2.48 -4.46
CA ILE A 124 7.52 -2.03 -3.09
C ILE A 124 8.83 -1.71 -2.36
N THR A 125 9.92 -2.44 -2.64
CA THR A 125 11.24 -2.09 -2.09
C THR A 125 11.71 -0.73 -2.57
N ARG A 126 11.52 -0.40 -3.87
CA ARG A 126 11.88 0.92 -4.41
C ARG A 126 11.06 2.03 -3.78
N GLU A 127 9.74 1.89 -3.70
CA GLU A 127 8.85 2.86 -3.07
C GLU A 127 9.25 3.15 -1.62
N VAL A 128 9.62 2.12 -0.85
CA VAL A 128 10.14 2.32 0.51
C VAL A 128 11.41 3.18 0.50
N VAL A 129 12.36 2.90 -0.39
CA VAL A 129 13.61 3.70 -0.47
C VAL A 129 13.29 5.13 -0.89
N GLU A 130 12.49 5.30 -1.93
CA GLU A 130 12.15 6.60 -2.55
C GLU A 130 11.38 7.51 -1.58
N GLU A 131 10.42 6.97 -0.83
CA GLU A 131 9.57 7.77 0.07
C GLU A 131 10.12 7.92 1.49
N THR A 132 10.95 6.98 1.97
CA THR A 132 11.45 6.99 3.37
C THR A 132 12.94 7.26 3.48
N GLY A 133 13.71 7.12 2.39
CA GLY A 133 15.17 7.19 2.39
C GLY A 133 15.86 5.98 3.03
N ILE A 134 15.12 4.95 3.46
CA ILE A 134 15.71 3.74 4.04
C ILE A 134 16.41 2.93 2.95
N PRO A 135 17.71 2.59 3.10
CA PRO A 135 18.41 1.80 2.10
C PRO A 135 17.82 0.39 1.96
N ALA A 136 17.71 -0.11 0.73
CA ALA A 136 17.22 -1.47 0.46
C ALA A 136 18.04 -2.56 1.17
N SER A 137 19.34 -2.33 1.40
CA SER A 137 20.21 -3.24 2.16
C SER A 137 19.81 -3.40 3.63
N SER A 138 18.99 -2.49 4.16
CA SER A 138 18.49 -2.49 5.53
C SER A 138 17.10 -3.13 5.64
N LEU A 139 16.54 -3.61 4.54
CA LEU A 139 15.21 -4.23 4.48
C LEU A 139 15.32 -5.76 4.46
N GLU A 140 14.63 -6.42 5.38
CA GLU A 140 14.65 -7.86 5.58
C GLU A 140 13.25 -8.45 5.39
N GLY A 141 13.09 -9.28 4.35
CA GLY A 141 11.86 -10.02 4.08
C GLY A 141 10.73 -9.14 3.54
N VAL A 142 10.03 -9.63 2.53
CA VAL A 142 8.89 -8.94 1.91
C VAL A 142 7.80 -9.99 1.72
N GLU A 143 6.68 -9.89 2.44
CA GLU A 143 5.56 -10.85 2.37
C GLU A 143 4.35 -10.25 1.67
N ASN A 144 3.69 -10.95 0.72
CA ASN A 144 2.64 -10.36 -0.14
C ASN A 144 1.19 -10.67 0.31
N ALA A 145 0.29 -9.69 0.18
CA ALA A 145 -1.17 -9.87 0.16
C ALA A 145 -1.80 -9.19 -1.08
N ARG A 146 -2.98 -9.59 -1.58
CA ARG A 146 -3.72 -8.97 -2.72
C ARG A 146 -5.20 -8.79 -2.31
N PRO A 147 -6.04 -7.80 -2.73
CA PRO A 147 -5.88 -6.59 -3.56
C PRO A 147 -5.46 -5.35 -2.73
N ALA A 148 -4.93 -4.31 -3.42
CA ALA A 148 -3.96 -3.34 -2.88
C ALA A 148 -2.89 -4.07 -2.05
N MET A 149 -1.73 -4.32 -2.64
CA MET A 149 -0.81 -5.28 -2.04
C MET A 149 -0.06 -4.68 -0.87
N PHE A 150 -0.34 -5.14 0.33
CA PHE A 150 0.44 -4.77 1.50
C PHE A 150 1.53 -5.79 1.76
N PHE A 151 2.72 -5.26 1.98
CA PHE A 151 3.89 -6.03 2.31
C PHE A 151 4.39 -5.74 3.71
N PHE A 152 4.67 -6.79 4.47
CA PHE A 152 5.36 -6.64 5.74
C PHE A 152 6.87 -6.69 5.50
N ILE A 153 7.59 -5.68 5.98
CA ILE A 153 9.03 -5.53 5.78
C ILE A 153 9.69 -5.20 7.12
N ARG A 154 10.75 -5.94 7.48
CA ARG A 154 11.56 -5.57 8.64
C ARG A 154 12.68 -4.62 8.23
N CYS A 155 12.93 -3.61 9.04
CA CYS A 155 14.01 -2.66 8.86
C CYS A 155 15.02 -2.85 9.99
N SER A 156 16.30 -3.00 9.63
CA SER A 156 17.39 -3.17 10.59
C SER A 156 17.74 -1.89 11.36
N HIS A 157 17.20 -0.74 10.97
CA HIS A 157 17.41 0.53 11.68
C HIS A 157 16.48 0.68 12.88
N HIS A 158 16.98 1.36 13.90
CA HIS A 158 16.21 1.81 15.06
C HIS A 158 15.34 3.03 14.68
N SER A 159 14.16 3.15 15.29
CA SER A 159 13.21 4.25 15.02
C SER A 159 13.83 5.66 15.09
N ASP A 160 14.68 5.91 16.09
CA ASP A 160 15.41 7.17 16.29
C ASP A 160 16.27 7.62 15.09
N ASP A 161 16.69 6.69 14.23
CA ASP A 161 17.53 7.00 13.07
C ASP A 161 16.71 7.22 11.79
N ILE A 162 15.45 6.77 11.76
CA ILE A 162 14.60 6.84 10.55
C ILE A 162 14.38 8.30 10.12
N GLN A 163 14.19 9.21 11.07
CA GLN A 163 13.94 10.62 10.73
C GLN A 163 15.12 11.27 10.01
N LYS A 164 16.35 10.81 10.26
CA LYS A 164 17.55 11.29 9.55
C LYS A 164 17.55 10.78 8.12
N LEU A 165 17.20 9.51 7.91
CA LEU A 165 17.09 8.88 6.59
C LEU A 165 16.00 9.52 5.74
N TYR A 166 14.88 9.90 6.35
CA TYR A 166 13.79 10.60 5.66
C TYR A 166 14.23 11.89 4.95
N SER A 167 15.26 12.58 5.47
CA SER A 167 15.77 13.80 4.83
C SER A 167 16.41 13.56 3.46
N SER A 168 16.76 12.32 3.13
CA SER A 168 17.27 11.90 1.82
C SER A 168 16.23 11.18 0.95
N ALA A 169 14.95 11.19 1.33
CA ALA A 169 13.87 10.65 0.50
C ALA A 169 13.79 11.40 -0.83
N GLU A 170 13.71 10.67 -1.93
CA GLU A 170 13.66 11.23 -3.29
C GLU A 170 12.29 11.88 -3.55
N ASP A 171 11.21 11.24 -3.07
CA ASP A 171 9.83 11.71 -3.20
C ASP A 171 9.34 12.50 -1.99
N GLY A 172 10.25 13.28 -1.39
CA GLY A 172 9.96 14.12 -0.22
C GLY A 172 8.93 15.24 -0.44
N PHE A 173 8.38 15.41 -1.65
CA PHE A 173 7.28 16.33 -1.91
C PHE A 173 5.90 15.69 -1.65
N GLU A 174 5.79 14.36 -1.71
CA GLU A 174 4.53 13.61 -1.55
C GLU A 174 4.07 13.53 -0.11
N SER A 175 5.03 13.53 0.81
CA SER A 175 4.80 13.51 2.26
C SER A 175 5.40 14.76 2.92
N THR A 176 4.86 15.15 4.07
CA THR A 176 5.37 16.30 4.86
C THR A 176 6.02 15.86 6.17
N GLN A 177 5.71 14.66 6.63
CA GLN A 177 6.19 14.10 7.89
C GLN A 177 6.31 12.58 7.77
N LEU A 178 7.32 12.03 8.41
CA LEU A 178 7.45 10.61 8.72
C LEU A 178 7.27 10.43 10.24
N HIS A 179 6.56 9.38 10.62
CA HIS A 179 6.32 8.99 12.00
C HIS A 179 6.76 7.55 12.24
N THR A 180 7.45 7.31 13.35
CA THR A 180 7.70 5.97 13.89
C THR A 180 6.77 5.76 15.09
N VAL A 181 5.80 4.86 14.98
CA VAL A 181 4.70 4.73 15.94
C VAL A 181 4.60 3.33 16.51
N SER A 182 4.12 3.20 17.74
CA SER A 182 3.68 1.93 18.30
C SER A 182 2.38 1.47 17.66
N MET A 183 2.02 0.21 17.90
CA MET A 183 0.75 -0.36 17.45
C MET A 183 -0.47 0.41 17.99
N ASP A 184 -0.43 0.86 19.25
CA ASP A 184 -1.54 1.57 19.86
C ASP A 184 -1.66 3.00 19.34
N GLU A 185 -0.55 3.68 19.07
CA GLU A 185 -0.55 4.97 18.38
C GLU A 185 -1.10 4.83 16.96
N LEU A 186 -0.67 3.81 16.22
CA LEU A 186 -1.15 3.53 14.87
C LEU A 186 -2.67 3.32 14.83
N LYS A 187 -3.23 2.58 15.79
CA LYS A 187 -4.70 2.40 15.92
C LYS A 187 -5.43 3.75 15.96
N THR A 188 -4.91 4.74 16.67
CA THR A 188 -5.53 6.07 16.73
C THR A 188 -5.48 6.81 15.38
N MET A 189 -4.44 6.54 14.58
CA MET A 189 -4.22 7.17 13.27
C MET A 189 -5.08 6.56 12.16
N THR A 190 -5.53 5.30 12.29
CA THR A 190 -6.33 4.57 11.28
C THR A 190 -7.61 5.29 10.85
N SER A 191 -8.19 6.10 11.74
CA SER A 191 -9.39 6.92 11.45
C SER A 191 -9.15 7.98 10.37
N ARG A 192 -7.88 8.32 10.11
CA ARG A 192 -7.43 9.27 9.09
C ARG A 192 -6.56 8.62 8.01
N MET A 193 -6.65 7.30 7.86
CA MET A 193 -6.05 6.57 6.76
C MET A 193 -7.07 6.39 5.63
N PRO A 194 -6.64 6.45 4.35
CA PRO A 194 -7.45 5.95 3.25
C PRO A 194 -7.84 4.48 3.49
N GLY A 195 -8.96 4.05 2.92
CA GLY A 195 -9.47 2.69 3.01
C GLY A 195 -8.46 1.60 2.65
N CYS A 196 -7.64 1.77 1.62
CA CYS A 196 -6.61 0.80 1.26
C CYS A 196 -5.58 0.63 2.40
N HIS A 197 -5.08 1.72 2.98
CA HIS A 197 -4.15 1.69 4.11
C HIS A 197 -4.81 1.23 5.42
N HIS A 198 -6.07 1.57 5.64
CA HIS A 198 -6.86 1.03 6.75
C HIS A 198 -6.98 -0.50 6.63
N GLY A 199 -7.22 -1.01 5.41
CA GLY A 199 -7.19 -2.45 5.13
C GLY A 199 -5.80 -3.06 5.35
N GLY A 200 -4.73 -2.38 4.94
CA GLY A 200 -3.35 -2.76 5.23
C GLY A 200 -3.10 -2.92 6.74
N PHE A 201 -3.55 -1.98 7.56
CA PHE A 201 -3.50 -2.09 9.01
C PHE A 201 -4.25 -3.34 9.53
N GLY A 202 -5.47 -3.58 9.03
CA GLY A 202 -6.24 -4.77 9.39
C GLY A 202 -5.54 -6.09 9.02
N LEU A 203 -4.84 -6.13 7.87
CA LEU A 203 -4.02 -7.28 7.47
C LEU A 203 -2.86 -7.51 8.44
N TYR A 204 -2.20 -6.44 8.88
CA TYR A 204 -1.13 -6.53 9.88
C TYR A 204 -1.62 -7.05 11.23
N GLU A 205 -2.79 -6.60 11.70
CA GLU A 205 -3.39 -7.15 12.92
C GLU A 205 -3.62 -8.66 12.83
N LEU A 206 -4.11 -9.13 11.69
CA LEU A 206 -4.34 -10.55 11.45
C LEU A 206 -3.03 -11.34 11.35
N MET A 207 -2.00 -10.78 10.72
CA MET A 207 -0.66 -11.36 10.69
C MET A 207 -0.11 -11.56 12.11
N LEU A 208 -0.17 -10.52 12.96
CA LEU A 208 0.28 -10.59 14.35
C LEU A 208 -0.50 -11.63 15.17
N GLN A 209 -1.81 -11.75 14.96
CA GLN A 209 -2.63 -12.78 15.60
C GLN A 209 -2.19 -14.18 15.15
N GLY A 210 -1.94 -14.38 13.85
CA GLY A 210 -1.45 -15.64 13.31
C GLY A 210 -0.10 -16.07 13.91
N LEU A 211 0.82 -15.12 14.08
CA LEU A 211 2.12 -15.36 14.70
C LEU A 211 2.00 -15.77 16.18
N LYS A 212 1.14 -15.07 16.95
CA LYS A 212 0.88 -15.42 18.36
C LYS A 212 0.31 -16.83 18.50
N ASN A 213 -0.69 -17.17 17.69
CA ASN A 213 -1.31 -18.49 17.71
C ASN A 213 -0.30 -19.60 17.35
N SER A 214 0.60 -19.33 16.39
CA SER A 214 1.65 -20.28 15.99
C SER A 214 2.65 -20.53 17.12
N ASN A 215 3.02 -19.49 17.88
CA ASN A 215 3.92 -19.60 19.01
C ASN A 215 3.29 -20.35 20.20
N GLU A 216 2.00 -20.12 20.48
CA GLU A 216 1.26 -20.84 21.54
C GLU A 216 1.05 -22.33 21.22
N THR A 217 0.84 -22.67 19.94
CA THR A 217 0.73 -24.07 19.49
C THR A 217 2.05 -24.82 19.66
N HIS A 218 3.17 -24.12 19.52
CA HIS A 218 4.52 -24.68 19.71
C HIS A 218 4.89 -24.88 21.19
N LEU A 219 4.28 -24.11 22.11
CA LEU A 219 4.45 -24.19 23.56
C LEU A 219 3.55 -25.25 24.23
N THR A 220 2.45 -25.64 23.58
CA THR A 220 1.50 -26.65 24.11
C THR A 220 1.78 -28.08 23.60
N SER A 221 2.77 -28.23 22.71
CA SER A 221 3.18 -29.51 22.11
C SER A 221 4.42 -30.14 22.78
N THR A 222 4.83 -29.67 23.96
CA THR A 222 5.94 -30.21 24.77
C THR A 222 5.46 -30.80 26.08
#